data_AF-A0A058Z8K8-F1
#
_entry.id   AF-A0A058Z8K8-F1
#
_cell.length_a   1.000
_cell.length_b   1.000
_cell.length_c   1.000
_cell.angle_alpha   90.00
_cell.angle_beta   90.00
_cell.angle_gamma   90.00
#
_symmetry.space_group_name_H-M   'P 1'
#
loop_
_entity.id
_entity.type
_entity.pdbx_description
1 polymer ?
#
loop_
_entity_poly.entity_id
_entity_poly.type
_entity_poly.pdbx_seq_one_letter_code
_entity_poly.pdbx_strand_id
1 'polypeptide(L)'
;MSVEWYSAYHGEVTPGDRTNRRLHFAGTTAGLAALTAAVVLKNPLFILGGIITSYAFAWVGHFFFEKNKPATFKHPMWSLMGDFRMYWELLTGKIPL
;
A
#
# COMPACT_ATOMS: atom_id res chain seq x y z
N MET A 1 -11.12 -10.97 -1.35
CA MET A 1 -9.97 -11.76 -0.88
C MET A 1 -10.47 -12.67 0.24
N SER A 2 -10.33 -14.01 0.09
CA SER A 2 -10.72 -14.92 1.17
C SER A 2 -9.76 -14.77 2.36
N VAL A 3 -10.26 -15.04 3.57
CA VAL A 3 -9.46 -14.97 4.79
C VAL A 3 -8.27 -15.93 4.72
N GLU A 4 -8.48 -17.13 4.17
CA GLU A 4 -7.44 -18.14 3.96
C GLU A 4 -6.32 -17.63 3.07
N TRP A 5 -6.63 -16.93 1.97
CA TRP A 5 -5.60 -16.40 1.07
C TRP A 5 -4.80 -15.29 1.74
N TYR A 6 -5.47 -14.36 2.42
CA TYR A 6 -4.78 -13.30 3.15
C TYR A 6 -3.86 -13.89 4.24
N SER A 7 -4.32 -14.91 4.95
CA SER A 7 -3.52 -15.60 5.97
C SER A 7 -2.33 -16.35 5.36
N ALA A 8 -2.52 -17.04 4.23
CA ALA A 8 -1.47 -17.83 3.57
C ALA A 8 -0.36 -16.96 2.98
N TYR A 9 -0.71 -15.77 2.49
CA TYR A 9 0.23 -14.85 1.82
C TYR A 9 0.53 -13.59 2.65
N HIS A 10 0.18 -13.58 3.94
CA HIS A 10 0.35 -12.42 4.81
C HIS A 10 1.78 -11.87 4.76
N GLY A 11 2.79 -12.73 4.80
CA GLY A 11 4.20 -12.33 4.72
C GLY A 11 4.64 -11.76 3.36
N GLU A 12 3.86 -11.96 2.30
CA GLU A 12 4.12 -11.34 0.99
C GLU A 12 3.42 -9.98 0.85
N VAL A 13 2.21 -9.84 1.40
CA VAL A 13 1.36 -8.63 1.22
C VAL A 13 1.39 -7.66 2.39
N THR A 14 1.94 -8.05 3.55
CA THR A 14 2.06 -7.19 4.73
C THR A 14 3.52 -7.17 5.18
N PRO A 15 4.23 -6.04 4.98
CA PRO A 15 5.62 -5.90 5.36
C PRO A 15 5.89 -6.20 6.85
N GLY A 16 6.95 -6.96 7.11
CA GLY A 16 7.42 -7.25 8.46
C GLY A 16 8.15 -6.07 9.10
N ASP A 17 8.85 -5.27 8.29
CA ASP A 17 9.57 -4.08 8.74
C ASP A 17 8.62 -2.91 9.04
N ARG A 18 8.82 -2.24 10.19
CA ARG A 18 7.97 -1.11 10.61
C ARG A 18 8.09 0.07 9.65
N THR A 19 9.30 0.35 9.16
CA THR A 19 9.52 1.47 8.24
C THR A 19 8.85 1.20 6.90
N ASN A 20 8.92 -0.04 6.39
CA ASN A 20 8.20 -0.43 5.19
C ASN A 20 6.68 -0.25 5.37
N ARG A 21 6.09 -0.71 6.49
CA ARG A 21 4.66 -0.47 6.78
C ARG A 21 4.28 1.02 6.83
N ARG A 22 5.12 1.86 7.43
CA ARG A 22 4.92 3.32 7.48
C ARG A 22 4.96 3.96 6.10
N LEU A 23 5.89 3.52 5.26
CA LEU A 23 6.00 4.00 3.89
C LEU A 23 4.77 3.61 3.08
N HIS A 24 4.33 2.36 3.17
CA HIS A 24 3.04 1.95 2.59
C HIS A 24 1.88 2.80 3.09
N PHE A 25 1.77 3.00 4.41
CA PHE A 25 0.72 3.83 5.00
C PHE A 25 0.73 5.26 4.43
N ALA A 26 1.91 5.91 4.42
CA ALA A 26 2.08 7.24 3.87
C ALA A 26 1.75 7.30 2.37
N GLY A 27 2.19 6.30 1.60
CA GLY A 27 1.88 6.15 0.17
C GLY A 27 0.39 6.02 -0.08
N THR A 28 -0.30 5.12 0.64
CA THR A 28 -1.75 4.92 0.52
C THR A 28 -2.53 6.17 0.94
N THR A 29 -2.15 6.85 2.03
CA THR A 29 -2.77 8.13 2.42
C THR A 29 -2.59 9.19 1.34
N ALA A 30 -1.39 9.33 0.77
CA ALA A 30 -1.13 10.28 -0.31
C ALA A 30 -1.95 9.94 -1.56
N GLY A 31 -2.06 8.66 -1.93
CA GLY A 31 -2.90 8.19 -3.02
C GLY A 31 -4.38 8.51 -2.82
N LEU A 32 -4.92 8.29 -1.62
CA LEU A 32 -6.30 8.64 -1.27
C LEU A 32 -6.55 10.15 -1.27
N ALA A 33 -5.59 10.94 -0.78
CA ALA A 33 -5.64 12.40 -0.83
C ALA A 33 -5.64 12.89 -2.29
N ALA A 34 -4.80 12.31 -3.14
CA ALA A 34 -4.74 12.62 -4.57
C ALA A 34 -6.03 12.23 -5.30
N LEU A 35 -6.62 11.07 -4.99
CA LEU A 35 -7.92 10.67 -5.52
C LEU A 35 -9.02 11.66 -5.10
N THR A 36 -9.00 12.12 -3.84
CA THR A 36 -9.92 13.14 -3.35
C THR A 36 -9.74 14.46 -4.10
N ALA A 37 -8.49 14.89 -4.30
CA ALA A 37 -8.17 16.07 -5.09
C ALA A 37 -8.62 15.95 -6.56
N ALA A 38 -8.50 14.76 -7.18
CA ALA A 38 -8.96 14.50 -8.53
C ALA A 38 -10.46 14.79 -8.69
N VAL A 39 -11.27 14.37 -7.70
CA VAL A 39 -12.72 14.59 -7.68
C VAL A 39 -13.05 16.06 -7.40
N VAL A 40 -12.46 16.64 -6.36
CA VAL A 40 -12.74 18.03 -5.92
C VAL A 40 -12.32 19.05 -6.97
N LEU A 41 -11.14 18.89 -7.56
CA LEU A 41 -10.56 19.80 -8.55
C LEU A 41 -10.92 19.42 -9.99
N LYS A 42 -11.66 18.32 -10.18
CA LYS A 42 -12.06 17.77 -11.49
C LYS A 42 -10.88 17.58 -12.46
N ASN A 43 -9.72 17.22 -11.92
CA ASN A 43 -8.50 17.04 -12.69
C ASN A 43 -8.00 15.59 -12.55
N PRO A 44 -8.17 14.74 -13.59
CA PRO A 44 -7.78 13.34 -13.52
C PRO A 44 -6.27 13.13 -13.42
N LEU A 45 -5.43 14.14 -13.67
CA LEU A 45 -3.98 14.02 -13.50
C LEU A 45 -3.58 13.71 -12.06
N PHE A 46 -4.40 14.10 -11.07
CA PHE A 46 -4.16 13.71 -9.68
C PHE A 46 -4.30 12.20 -9.46
N ILE A 47 -5.08 11.46 -10.27
CA ILE A 47 -5.13 10.00 -10.19
C ILE A 47 -3.76 9.41 -10.57
N LEU A 48 -3.17 9.88 -11.68
CA LEU A 48 -1.85 9.43 -12.10
C LEU A 48 -0.79 9.78 -11.06
N GLY A 49 -0.81 11.00 -10.52
CA GLY A 49 0.07 11.41 -9.43
C GLY A 49 -0.08 10.50 -8.20
N GLY A 50 -1.32 10.21 -7.80
CA GLY A 50 -1.62 9.32 -6.68
C GLY A 50 -1.08 7.91 -6.87
N ILE A 51 -1.21 7.34 -8.08
CA ILE A 51 -0.66 6.02 -8.42
C ILE A 51 0.87 6.05 -8.29
N ILE A 52 1.53 7.03 -8.94
CA ILE A 52 3.00 7.14 -8.93
C ILE A 52 3.52 7.29 -7.49
N THR A 53 2.92 8.19 -6.72
CA THR A 53 3.34 8.43 -5.33
C THR A 53 3.12 7.19 -4.47
N SER A 54 1.96 6.52 -4.56
CA SER A 54 1.70 5.31 -3.77
C SER A 54 2.74 4.22 -4.03
N TYR A 55 3.04 3.95 -5.32
CA TYR A 55 4.06 2.97 -5.70
C TYR A 55 5.48 3.38 -5.29
N ALA A 56 5.84 4.66 -5.43
CA ALA A 56 7.15 5.14 -5.04
C ALA A 56 7.44 4.87 -3.55
N PHE A 57 6.49 5.18 -2.67
CA PHE A 57 6.64 4.93 -1.23
C PHE A 57 6.73 3.43 -0.92
N ALA A 58 5.84 2.61 -1.47
CA ALA A 58 5.85 1.16 -1.27
C ALA A 58 7.17 0.53 -1.74
N TRP A 59 7.65 0.92 -2.92
CA TRP A 59 8.90 0.41 -3.49
C TRP A 59 10.14 0.84 -2.72
N VAL A 60 10.17 2.07 -2.20
CA VAL A 60 11.26 2.50 -1.31
C VAL A 60 11.32 1.58 -0.08
N GLY A 61 10.17 1.26 0.51
CA GLY A 61 10.07 0.31 1.61
C GLY A 61 10.63 -1.08 1.26
N HIS A 62 10.12 -1.67 0.17
CA HIS A 62 10.53 -3.00 -0.26
C HIS A 62 12.01 -3.10 -0.65
N PHE A 63 12.52 -2.16 -1.44
CA PHE A 63 13.88 -2.28 -1.97
C PHE A 63 14.96 -1.81 -1.01
N PHE A 64 14.69 -0.81 -0.16
CA PHE A 64 15.72 -0.23 0.72
C PHE A 64 15.65 -0.77 2.15
N PHE A 65 14.46 -1.11 2.67
CA PHE A 65 14.31 -1.58 4.05
C PHE A 65 14.22 -3.10 4.13
N GLU A 66 13.34 -3.73 3.35
CA GLU A 66 13.21 -5.20 3.37
C GLU A 66 14.11 -5.93 2.37
N LYS A 67 14.66 -5.20 1.40
CA LYS A 67 15.50 -5.72 0.31
C LYS A 67 14.85 -6.91 -0.42
N ASN A 68 13.54 -6.84 -0.60
CA ASN A 68 12.74 -7.86 -1.27
C ASN A 68 12.02 -7.27 -2.50
N LYS A 69 11.41 -8.16 -3.28
CA LYS A 69 10.56 -7.78 -4.41
C LYS A 69 9.10 -7.69 -3.94
N PRO A 70 8.37 -6.60 -4.24
CA PRO A 70 6.96 -6.48 -3.90
C PRO A 70 6.10 -7.62 -4.44
N ALA A 71 5.08 -8.03 -3.67
CA ALA A 71 4.08 -9.00 -4.12
C ALA A 71 3.31 -8.54 -5.37
N THR A 72 3.27 -7.23 -5.65
CA THR A 72 2.64 -6.65 -6.84
C THR A 72 3.15 -7.29 -8.14
N PHE A 73 4.42 -7.71 -8.19
CA PHE A 73 4.97 -8.35 -9.39
C PHE A 73 4.43 -9.76 -9.65
N LYS A 74 3.94 -10.46 -8.62
CA LYS A 74 3.32 -11.79 -8.75
C LYS A 74 1.80 -11.70 -8.84
N HIS A 75 1.20 -10.88 -7.98
CA HIS A 75 -0.25 -10.81 -7.78
C HIS A 75 -0.70 -9.35 -7.64
N PRO A 76 -0.78 -8.57 -8.74
CA PRO A 76 -0.94 -7.12 -8.68
C PRO A 76 -2.22 -6.69 -7.95
N MET A 77 -3.38 -7.30 -8.25
CA MET A 77 -4.63 -6.92 -7.58
C MET A 77 -4.66 -7.34 -6.11
N TRP A 78 -4.02 -8.47 -5.76
CA TRP A 78 -4.00 -9.02 -4.40
C TRP A 78 -3.06 -8.21 -3.52
N SER A 79 -1.93 -7.77 -4.07
CA SER A 79 -1.03 -6.79 -3.43
C SER A 79 -1.80 -5.52 -3.09
N LEU A 80 -2.53 -4.94 -4.05
CA LEU A 80 -3.31 -3.72 -3.81
C LEU A 80 -4.39 -3.91 -2.73
N MET A 81 -5.11 -5.03 -2.77
CA MET A 81 -6.10 -5.36 -1.73
C MET A 81 -5.44 -5.58 -0.36
N GLY A 82 -4.25 -6.17 -0.34
CA GLY A 82 -3.41 -6.32 0.84
C GLY A 82 -3.01 -4.98 1.45
N ASP A 83 -2.58 -4.03 0.62
CA ASP A 83 -2.22 -2.68 1.04
C ASP A 83 -3.41 -1.98 1.72
N PHE A 84 -4.61 -2.03 1.13
CA PHE A 84 -5.81 -1.44 1.76
C PHE A 84 -6.21 -2.14 3.06
N ARG A 85 -6.06 -3.46 3.13
CA ARG A 85 -6.34 -4.20 4.36
C ARG A 85 -5.34 -3.84 5.46
N MET A 86 -4.06 -3.84 5.15
CA MET A 86 -3.01 -3.41 6.07
C MET A 86 -3.23 -1.96 6.52
N TYR A 87 -3.58 -1.06 5.60
CA TYR A 87 -3.90 0.33 5.90
C TYR A 87 -5.02 0.43 6.95
N TRP A 88 -6.09 -0.34 6.79
CA TRP A 88 -7.18 -0.42 7.76
C TRP A 88 -6.74 -1.02 9.10
N GLU A 89 -5.91 -2.06 9.09
CA GLU A 89 -5.38 -2.69 10.30
C GLU A 89 -4.44 -1.73 11.08
N LEU A 90 -3.69 -0.87 10.38
CA LEU A 90 -2.89 0.20 10.98
C LEU A 90 -3.79 1.29 11.57
N LEU A 91 -4.81 1.76 10.84
CA LEU A 91 -5.77 2.76 11.33
C LEU A 91 -6.54 2.30 12.57
N THR A 92 -6.91 1.02 12.60
CA THR A 92 -7.65 0.43 13.73
C THR A 92 -6.75 -0.08 14.85
N GLY A 93 -5.43 0.07 14.73
CA GLY A 93 -4.46 -0.35 15.75
C GLY A 93 -4.31 -1.87 15.90
N LYS A 94 -4.79 -2.66 14.94
CA LYS A 94 -4.64 -4.13 14.93
C LYS A 94 -3.19 -4.56 14.73
N ILE A 95 -2.44 -3.77 13.97
CA ILE A 95 -0.99 -3.91 13.82
C ILE A 95 -0.29 -2.58 14.08
N PRO A 96 0.93 -2.59 14.63
CA PRO A 96 1.64 -1.36 14.95
C PRO A 96 2.24 -0.71 13.70
N LEU A 97 2.16 0.62 13.69
CA LEU A 97 2.84 1.50 12.74
C LEU A 97 4.37 1.45 12.91
#